data_AF-W3AL64-F1
#
_entry.id   AF-W3AL64-F1
#
_cell.length_a   1.000
_cell.length_b   1.000
_cell.length_c   1.000
_cell.angle_alpha   90.00
_cell.angle_beta   90.00
_cell.angle_gamma   90.00
#
_symmetry.space_group_name_H-M   'P 1'
#
loop_
_entity.id
_entity.type
_entity.pdbx_description
1 polymer ?
#
loop_
_entity_poly.entity_id
_entity_poly.type
_entity_poly.pdbx_seq_one_letter_code
_entity_poly.pdbx_strand_id
1 'polypeptide(L)'
;MDYNYNMMNNQQFYNQPPVYNPPELEQPCGVGDWMLTLFLSCIPVIGFILLLIWAFGGGNKSKANWAKATLIWMVIGIVFSIIFFSVVGTAMFQIARQYR
;
A
#
# COMPACT_ATOMS: atom_id res chain seq x y z
N MET A 1 22.47 -21.33 -74.22
CA MET A 1 21.31 -21.56 -73.33
C MET A 1 21.48 -20.63 -72.15
N ASP A 2 20.66 -19.58 -72.11
CA ASP A 2 20.71 -18.51 -71.12
C ASP A 2 20.18 -18.99 -69.76
N TYR A 3 21.04 -19.03 -68.74
CA TYR A 3 20.58 -19.17 -67.36
C TYR A 3 20.17 -17.79 -66.84
N ASN A 4 18.98 -17.37 -67.25
CA ASN A 4 18.34 -16.10 -66.93
C ASN A 4 17.82 -16.08 -65.47
N TYR A 5 18.30 -15.08 -64.74
CA TYR A 5 17.74 -14.32 -63.61
C TYR A 5 16.40 -14.74 -62.99
N ASN A 6 16.36 -15.85 -62.25
CA ASN A 6 15.31 -16.07 -61.25
C ASN A 6 15.91 -16.32 -59.87
N MET A 7 16.78 -15.40 -59.42
CA MET A 7 16.93 -15.14 -57.98
C MET A 7 15.74 -14.28 -57.55
N MET A 8 14.55 -14.87 -57.52
CA MET A 8 13.43 -14.27 -56.81
C MET A 8 13.83 -14.19 -55.34
N ASN A 9 14.18 -12.97 -54.97
CA ASN A 9 14.54 -12.51 -53.66
C ASN A 9 13.38 -12.80 -52.70
N ASN A 10 13.38 -13.99 -52.09
CA ASN A 10 12.48 -14.31 -51.00
C ASN A 10 13.04 -13.64 -49.74
N GLN A 11 12.85 -12.33 -49.64
CA GLN A 11 13.02 -11.59 -48.39
C GLN A 11 11.93 -12.09 -47.45
N GLN A 12 12.23 -13.17 -46.74
CA GLN A 12 11.48 -13.63 -45.58
C GLN A 12 11.54 -12.50 -44.57
N PHE A 13 10.54 -11.61 -44.59
CA PHE A 13 10.26 -10.71 -43.48
C PHE A 13 9.86 -11.60 -42.31
N TYR A 14 10.83 -11.97 -41.48
CA TYR A 14 10.56 -12.55 -40.18
C TYR A 14 9.87 -11.47 -39.35
N ASN A 15 8.52 -11.43 -39.42
CA ASN A 15 7.73 -10.69 -38.46
C ASN A 15 7.98 -11.32 -37.09
N GLN A 16 8.79 -10.64 -36.28
CA GLN A 16 8.94 -10.99 -34.87
C GLN A 16 7.57 -10.79 -34.21
N PRO A 17 7.02 -11.80 -33.50
CA PRO A 17 5.80 -11.59 -32.72
C PRO A 17 6.04 -10.46 -31.72
N PRO A 18 5.03 -9.63 -31.40
CA PRO A 18 5.18 -8.56 -30.43
C PRO A 18 5.71 -9.13 -29.13
N VAL A 19 6.83 -8.57 -28.64
CA VAL A 19 7.40 -8.93 -27.34
C VAL A 19 6.36 -8.56 -26.29
N TYR A 20 5.67 -9.56 -25.75
CA TYR A 20 4.79 -9.38 -24.60
C TYR A 20 5.67 -9.03 -23.40
N ASN A 21 5.78 -7.74 -23.10
CA ASN A 21 6.34 -7.28 -21.84
C ASN A 21 5.20 -7.37 -20.82
N PRO A 22 5.20 -8.34 -19.88
CA PRO A 22 4.19 -8.39 -18.85
C PRO A 22 4.21 -7.06 -18.10
N PRO A 23 3.07 -6.55 -17.61
CA PRO A 23 3.07 -5.41 -16.71
C PRO A 23 4.05 -5.72 -15.58
N GLU A 24 4.98 -4.80 -15.31
CA GLU A 24 6.04 -4.98 -14.32
C GLU A 24 5.38 -5.31 -12.97
N LEU A 25 5.44 -6.59 -12.59
CA LEU A 25 4.81 -7.07 -11.37
C LEU A 25 5.61 -6.50 -10.20
N GLU A 26 4.95 -5.65 -9.42
CA GLU A 26 5.57 -5.09 -8.24
C GLU A 26 5.97 -6.21 -7.28
N GLN A 27 7.24 -6.25 -6.91
CA GLN A 27 7.75 -7.31 -6.06
C GLN A 27 7.06 -7.26 -4.69
N PRO A 28 6.48 -8.38 -4.21
CA PRO A 28 5.89 -8.45 -2.88
C PRO A 28 6.92 -8.08 -1.82
N CYS A 29 6.53 -7.30 -0.82
CA CYS A 29 7.40 -7.06 0.34
C CYS A 29 7.65 -8.39 1.08
N GLY A 30 8.93 -8.70 1.30
CA GLY A 30 9.32 -9.88 2.08
C GLY A 30 8.96 -9.73 3.55
N VAL A 31 8.94 -10.86 4.27
CA VAL A 31 8.65 -10.88 5.72
C VAL A 31 9.62 -10.00 6.52
N GLY A 32 10.91 -9.99 6.16
CA GLY A 32 11.92 -9.16 6.82
C GLY A 32 11.62 -7.66 6.73
N ASP A 33 11.15 -7.19 5.57
CA ASP A 33 10.73 -5.79 5.40
C ASP A 33 9.54 -5.44 6.27
N TRP A 34 8.58 -6.37 6.41
CA TRP A 34 7.43 -6.21 7.28
C TRP A 34 7.81 -6.22 8.75
N MET A 35 8.73 -7.09 9.17
CA MET A 35 9.25 -7.11 10.54
C MET A 35 9.86 -5.77 10.93
N LEU A 36 10.69 -5.18 10.06
CA LEU A 36 11.28 -3.86 10.32
C LEU A 36 10.21 -2.75 10.32
N THR A 37 9.29 -2.81 9.37
CA THR A 37 8.17 -1.85 9.24
C THR A 37 7.32 -1.84 10.52
N LEU A 38 6.95 -3.03 11.01
CA LEU A 38 6.17 -3.20 12.23
C LEU A 38 6.97 -2.79 13.48
N PHE A 39 8.25 -3.16 13.58
CA PHE A 39 9.11 -2.76 14.68
C PHE A 39 9.22 -1.23 14.83
N LEU A 40 9.45 -0.52 13.72
CA LEU A 40 9.50 0.95 13.72
C LEU A 40 8.13 1.58 14.05
N SER A 41 7.03 0.93 13.62
CA SER A 41 5.67 1.43 13.89
C SER A 41 5.29 1.39 15.38
N CYS A 42 5.94 0.54 16.18
CA CYS A 42 5.72 0.47 17.63
C CYS A 42 6.20 1.73 18.37
N ILE A 43 7.12 2.51 17.78
CA ILE A 43 7.60 3.76 18.36
C ILE A 43 6.60 4.87 17.98
N PRO A 44 5.89 5.51 18.93
CA PRO A 44 4.72 6.33 18.59
C PRO A 44 4.98 7.46 17.59
N VAL A 45 6.02 8.27 17.83
CA VAL A 45 6.33 9.43 16.98
C VAL A 45 6.94 9.00 15.65
N ILE A 46 7.91 8.07 15.68
CA ILE A 46 8.60 7.59 14.48
C ILE A 46 7.63 6.80 13.59
N GLY A 47 6.84 5.91 14.19
CA GLY A 47 5.81 5.14 13.51
C GLY A 47 4.78 6.02 12.83
N PHE A 48 4.31 7.07 13.50
CA PHE A 48 3.38 8.03 12.89
C PHE A 48 4.01 8.76 11.70
N ILE A 49 5.24 9.25 11.81
CA ILE A 49 5.95 9.91 10.71
C ILE A 49 6.12 8.96 9.51
N LEU A 50 6.53 7.70 9.76
CA LEU A 50 6.71 6.70 8.72
C LEU A 50 5.40 6.34 8.02
N LEU A 51 4.27 6.29 8.75
CA LEU A 51 2.95 6.13 8.15
C LEU A 51 2.63 7.25 7.15
N LEU A 52 2.95 8.51 7.48
CA LEU A 52 2.76 9.63 6.56
C LEU A 52 3.68 9.51 5.34
N ILE A 53 4.95 9.17 5.55
CA ILE A 53 5.93 8.98 4.47
C ILE A 53 5.46 7.89 3.52
N TRP A 54 5.01 6.73 4.01
CA TRP A 54 4.56 5.65 3.12
C TRP A 54 3.19 5.92 2.50
N ALA A 55 2.27 6.57 3.22
CA ALA A 55 0.94 6.88 2.68
C ALA A 55 0.99 7.87 1.52
N PHE A 56 1.93 8.83 1.56
CA PHE A 56 1.97 9.96 0.62
C PHE A 56 3.24 10.07 -0.22
N GLY A 57 4.34 9.40 0.15
CA GLY A 57 5.66 9.55 -0.46
C GLY A 57 5.95 8.67 -1.68
N GLY A 58 5.01 7.81 -2.09
CA GLY A 58 5.22 6.88 -3.21
C GLY A 58 6.17 5.71 -2.87
N GLY A 59 6.43 4.84 -3.85
CA GLY A 59 7.25 3.63 -3.68
C GLY A 59 6.42 2.35 -3.56
N ASN A 60 6.74 1.50 -2.58
CA ASN A 60 6.09 0.20 -2.42
C ASN A 60 4.59 0.34 -2.09
N LYS A 61 3.74 -0.09 -3.02
CA LYS A 61 2.28 -0.02 -2.92
C LYS A 61 1.74 -0.82 -1.76
N SER A 62 2.35 -1.94 -1.38
CA SER A 62 1.91 -2.72 -0.21
C SER A 62 2.07 -1.92 1.07
N LYS A 63 3.22 -1.27 1.27
CA LYS A 63 3.45 -0.39 2.44
C LYS A 63 2.59 0.86 2.40
N ALA A 64 2.41 1.46 1.22
CA ALA A 64 1.55 2.64 1.07
C ALA A 64 0.08 2.34 1.40
N ASN A 65 -0.44 1.21 0.92
CA ASN A 65 -1.82 0.79 1.21
C ASN A 65 -2.01 0.45 2.68
N TRP A 66 -1.06 -0.27 3.29
CA TRP A 66 -1.08 -0.53 4.72
C TRP A 66 -1.04 0.76 5.55
N ALA A 67 -0.20 1.72 5.17
CA ALA A 67 -0.11 3.00 5.87
C ALA A 67 -1.43 3.80 5.79
N LYS A 68 -2.03 3.88 4.58
CA LYS A 68 -3.35 4.50 4.38
C LYS A 68 -4.44 3.82 5.21
N ALA A 69 -4.50 2.49 5.20
CA ALA A 69 -5.45 1.73 6.00
C ALA A 69 -5.26 1.99 7.50
N THR A 70 -4.02 2.03 7.96
CA THR A 70 -3.69 2.31 9.37
C THR A 70 -4.14 3.71 9.79
N LEU A 71 -3.91 4.73 8.96
CA LEU A 71 -4.39 6.10 9.22
C LEU A 71 -5.93 6.17 9.29
N ILE A 72 -6.63 5.46 8.40
CA ILE A 72 -8.09 5.38 8.45
C ILE A 72 -8.56 4.72 9.75
N TRP A 73 -7.92 3.61 10.16
CA TRP A 73 -8.22 2.95 11.44
C TRP A 73 -7.93 3.83 12.65
N MET A 74 -6.88 4.66 12.61
CA MET A 74 -6.60 5.64 13.66
C MET A 74 -7.75 6.65 13.79
N VAL A 75 -8.22 7.20 12.67
CA VAL A 75 -9.36 8.13 12.66
C VAL A 75 -10.63 7.46 13.19
N ILE A 76 -10.93 6.25 12.73
CA ILE A 76 -12.06 5.45 13.20
C ILE A 76 -11.95 5.20 14.72
N GLY A 77 -10.77 4.81 15.20
CA GLY A 77 -10.50 4.57 16.61
C GLY A 77 -10.71 5.81 17.47
N ILE A 78 -10.29 6.98 16.99
CA ILE A 78 -10.54 8.27 17.67
C ILE A 78 -12.05 8.53 17.78
N VAL A 79 -12.80 8.37 16.69
CA VAL A 79 -14.26 8.58 16.68
C VAL A 79 -14.95 7.64 17.66
N PHE A 80 -14.63 6.34 17.64
CA PHE A 80 -15.17 5.38 18.59
C PHE A 80 -14.79 5.69 20.04
N SER A 81 -13.54 6.13 20.28
CA SER A 81 -13.09 6.51 21.62
C SER A 81 -13.91 7.68 22.16
N ILE A 82 -14.14 8.71 21.34
CA ILE A 82 -14.95 9.87 21.73
C ILE A 82 -16.38 9.42 22.09
N ILE A 83 -17.01 8.60 21.25
CA ILE A 83 -18.36 8.09 21.52
C ILE A 83 -18.36 7.30 22.84
N PHE A 84 -17.44 6.36 22.99
CA PHE A 84 -17.35 5.51 24.18
C PHE A 84 -17.13 6.34 25.45
N PHE A 85 -16.14 7.24 25.48
CA PHE A 85 -15.85 8.07 26.65
C PHE A 85 -16.95 9.11 26.91
N SER A 86 -17.65 9.59 25.88
CA SER A 86 -18.79 10.50 26.10
C SER A 86 -19.95 9.79 26.78
N VAL A 87 -20.31 8.59 26.34
CA VAL A 87 -21.40 7.80 26.93
C VAL A 87 -21.03 7.33 28.34
N VAL A 88 -19.85 6.70 28.49
CA VAL A 88 -19.40 6.19 29.80
C VAL A 88 -19.12 7.35 30.76
N GLY A 89 -18.44 8.40 30.29
CA GLY A 89 -18.09 9.56 31.10
C GLY A 89 -19.31 10.32 31.61
N THR A 90 -20.34 10.52 30.77
CA THR A 90 -21.58 11.16 31.22
C THR A 90 -22.34 10.30 32.22
N ALA A 91 -22.46 8.98 31.99
CA ALA A 91 -23.10 8.07 32.94
C ALA A 91 -22.40 8.09 34.31
N MET A 92 -21.06 7.99 34.33
CA MET A 92 -20.26 8.05 35.55
C MET A 92 -20.38 9.41 36.24
N PHE A 93 -20.40 10.51 35.49
CA PHE A 93 -20.58 11.86 36.03
C PHE A 93 -21.93 12.06 36.71
N GLN A 94 -23.02 11.49 36.15
CA GLN A 94 -24.35 11.53 36.77
C GLN A 94 -24.38 10.75 38.09
N ILE A 95 -23.81 9.55 38.10
CA ILE A 95 -23.71 8.72 39.31
C ILE A 95 -22.90 9.47 40.38
N ALA A 96 -21.76 10.05 40.02
CA ALA A 96 -20.93 10.82 40.96
C ALA A 96 -21.65 12.04 41.54
N ARG A 97 -22.55 12.70 40.77
CA ARG A 97 -23.38 13.80 41.27
C ARG A 97 -24.46 13.34 42.25
N GLN A 98 -24.96 12.11 42.13
CA GLN A 98 -26.01 11.58 43.03
C GLN A 98 -25.50 11.36 44.47
N TYR A 99 -24.18 11.19 44.65
CA TYR A 99 -23.55 10.94 45.96
C TYR A 99 -22.97 12.21 46.65
N ARG A 100 -23.12 13.39 46.04
CA ARG A 100 -22.69 14.67 46.63
C ARG A 100 -23.90 15.49 47.03
#